data_AF-A0A8J8FIX8-F1
#
_entry.id   AF-A0A8J8FIX8-F1
#
_cell.length_a   1.000
_cell.length_b   1.000
_cell.length_c   1.000
_cell.angle_alpha   90.00
_cell.angle_beta   90.00
_cell.angle_gamma   90.00
#
_symmetry.space_group_name_H-M   'P 1'
#
loop_
_entity.id
_entity.type
_entity.pdbx_description
1 polymer ?
#
loop_
_entity_poly.entity_id
_entity_poly.type
_entity_poly.pdbx_seq_one_letter_code
_entity_poly.pdbx_strand_id
1 'polypeptide(L)'
;MIFTEQELQNLSSEIDKQLRELESDSTSEGITKATKDGKKVIPSKQKQQLEQATGEEAETYLKKFACAAKKDLCIEGGLLHDQFEEMGNMSKKSMLLIFGSVLTGIGLPAAALQTTAVAVSVIVLYIGIKAFCEDCASS
;
A
#
# COMPACT_ATOMS: atom_id res chain seq x y z
N MET A 1 16.21 -10.18 -6.73
CA MET A 1 16.04 -8.93 -5.95
C MET A 1 15.15 -8.01 -6.78
N ILE A 2 14.07 -7.50 -6.21
CA ILE A 2 13.00 -6.84 -6.98
C ILE A 2 13.27 -5.35 -7.23
N PHE A 3 13.97 -4.70 -6.30
CA PHE A 3 14.45 -3.34 -6.42
C PHE A 3 15.92 -3.30 -6.00
N THR A 4 16.72 -2.48 -6.66
CA THR A 4 18.08 -2.14 -6.23
C THR A 4 18.05 -1.27 -4.98
N GLU A 5 19.19 -1.14 -4.29
CA GLU A 5 19.29 -0.32 -3.08
C GLU A 5 19.00 1.17 -3.35
N GLN A 6 19.40 1.66 -4.52
CA GLN A 6 19.12 3.03 -4.96
C GLN A 6 17.62 3.22 -5.26
N GLU A 7 16.98 2.26 -5.93
CA GLU A 7 15.52 2.29 -6.14
C GLU A 7 14.77 2.26 -4.81
N LEU A 8 15.16 1.40 -3.86
CA LEU A 8 14.55 1.36 -2.54
C LEU A 8 14.64 2.69 -1.79
N GLN A 9 15.78 3.39 -1.89
CA GLN A 9 15.92 4.72 -1.29
C GLN A 9 14.99 5.75 -1.96
N ASN A 10 14.97 5.78 -3.29
CA ASN A 10 14.13 6.71 -4.06
C ASN A 10 12.63 6.46 -3.79
N LEU A 11 12.18 5.21 -3.87
CA LEU A 11 10.79 4.82 -3.65
C LEU A 11 10.37 5.08 -2.19
N SER A 12 11.25 4.83 -1.22
CA SER A 12 11.01 5.17 0.18
C SER A 12 10.79 6.67 0.36
N SER A 13 11.62 7.50 -0.27
CA SER A 13 11.49 8.96 -0.21
C SER A 13 10.22 9.46 -0.91
N GLU A 14 9.81 8.80 -2.00
CA GLU A 14 8.58 9.13 -2.71
C GLU A 14 7.34 8.78 -1.88
N ILE A 15 7.33 7.64 -1.19
CA ILE A 15 6.27 7.30 -0.22
C ILE A 15 6.18 8.38 0.87
N ASP A 16 7.31 8.79 1.44
CA ASP A 16 7.37 9.85 2.45
C ASP A 16 6.82 11.19 1.95
N LYS A 17 7.15 11.54 0.70
CA LYS A 17 6.64 12.75 0.06
C LYS A 17 5.13 12.69 -0.12
N GLN A 18 4.59 11.60 -0.67
CA GLN A 18 3.16 11.46 -0.91
C GLN A 18 2.35 11.38 0.39
N LEU A 19 2.87 10.74 1.43
CA LEU A 19 2.23 10.76 2.75
C LEU A 19 2.18 12.19 3.32
N ARG A 20 3.29 12.94 3.27
CA ARG A 20 3.31 14.34 3.70
C ARG A 20 2.37 15.22 2.88
N GLU A 21 2.27 14.99 1.57
CA GLU A 21 1.30 15.67 0.71
C GLU A 21 -0.13 15.45 1.23
N LEU A 22 -0.51 14.19 1.50
CA LEU A 22 -1.82 13.84 2.06
C LEU A 22 -2.07 14.47 3.45
N GLU A 23 -1.04 14.57 4.30
CA GLU A 23 -1.13 15.26 5.59
C GLU A 23 -1.28 16.79 5.42
N SER A 24 -0.64 17.39 4.42
CA SER A 24 -0.69 18.83 4.16
C SER A 24 -1.96 19.30 3.41
N ASP A 25 -2.54 18.45 2.57
CA ASP A 25 -3.83 18.68 1.89
C ASP A 25 -5.03 18.66 2.85
N SER A 26 -4.81 18.26 4.11
CA SER A 26 -5.81 18.31 5.19
C SER A 26 -6.29 19.73 5.55
N THR A 27 -5.81 20.77 4.85
CA THR A 27 -6.27 22.16 4.98
C THR A 27 -7.32 22.56 3.92
N SER A 28 -7.60 21.70 2.94
CA SER A 28 -8.63 21.92 1.90
C SER A 28 -9.54 20.70 1.81
N GLU A 29 -10.65 20.72 2.54
CA GLU A 29 -11.80 19.80 2.39
C GLU A 29 -11.57 18.27 2.53
N GLY A 30 -10.53 17.84 3.23
CA GLY A 30 -10.42 16.47 3.72
C GLY A 30 -11.23 16.26 5.00
N ILE A 31 -12.56 16.10 4.92
CA ILE A 31 -13.34 15.68 6.10
C ILE A 31 -12.80 14.33 6.60
N THR A 32 -12.36 14.35 7.85
CA THR A 32 -12.08 13.24 8.76
C THR A 32 -10.84 12.39 8.53
N LYS A 33 -9.78 12.74 9.29
CA LYS A 33 -9.16 11.82 10.24
C LYS A 33 -10.27 10.99 10.93
N ALA A 34 -10.18 9.67 10.84
CA ALA A 34 -11.19 8.69 11.27
C ALA A 34 -12.54 8.79 10.54
N THR A 35 -12.74 7.91 9.57
CA THR A 35 -14.05 7.62 8.98
C THR A 35 -15.07 7.37 10.09
N LYS A 36 -15.90 8.37 10.37
CA LYS A 36 -17.12 8.23 11.19
C LYS A 36 -18.16 7.30 10.54
N ASP A 37 -17.88 6.77 9.34
CA ASP A 37 -18.72 5.85 8.58
C ASP A 37 -18.02 4.54 8.16
N GLY A 38 -16.82 4.24 8.66
CA GLY A 38 -16.12 2.98 8.35
C GLY A 38 -15.77 2.74 6.87
N LYS A 39 -15.89 3.77 6.00
CA LYS A 39 -15.68 3.64 4.55
C LYS A 39 -14.24 3.95 4.19
N LYS A 40 -13.47 2.94 3.75
CA LYS A 40 -12.10 3.09 3.26
C LYS A 40 -12.05 4.16 2.16
N VAL A 41 -11.33 5.25 2.40
CA VAL A 41 -11.10 6.28 1.39
C VAL A 41 -9.70 6.09 0.80
N ILE A 42 -9.65 5.63 -0.44
CA ILE A 42 -8.41 5.58 -1.21
C ILE A 42 -8.14 7.00 -1.73
N PRO A 43 -6.97 7.60 -1.46
CA PRO A 43 -6.71 8.94 -1.95
C PRO A 43 -6.63 8.96 -3.48
N SER A 44 -7.20 10.01 -4.07
CA SER A 44 -7.47 10.13 -5.52
C SER A 44 -6.23 9.97 -6.39
N LYS A 45 -5.09 10.50 -5.95
CA LYS A 45 -3.79 10.40 -6.63
C LYS A 45 -3.33 8.95 -6.74
N GLN A 46 -3.34 8.20 -5.65
CA GLN A 46 -2.91 6.80 -5.63
C GLN A 46 -3.93 5.90 -6.35
N LYS A 47 -5.22 6.20 -6.26
CA LYS A 47 -6.26 5.55 -7.07
C LYS A 47 -5.95 5.65 -8.56
N GLN A 48 -5.71 6.86 -9.05
CA GLN A 48 -5.40 7.09 -10.47
C GLN A 48 -4.10 6.42 -10.90
N GLN A 49 -3.06 6.46 -10.05
CA GLN A 49 -1.80 5.78 -10.32
C GLN A 49 -1.97 4.27 -10.45
N LEU A 50 -2.80 3.65 -9.60
CA LEU A 50 -3.11 2.23 -9.69
C LEU A 50 -3.83 1.91 -10.99
N GLU A 51 -4.92 2.61 -11.30
CA GLU A 51 -5.73 2.35 -12.49
C GLU A 51 -4.92 2.49 -13.78
N GLN A 52 -4.06 3.50 -13.85
CA GLN A 52 -3.17 3.70 -15.01
C GLN A 52 -2.09 2.63 -15.12
N ALA A 53 -1.52 2.19 -14.00
CA ALA A 53 -0.42 1.24 -13.98
C ALA A 53 -0.88 -0.21 -14.20
N THR A 54 -2.09 -0.56 -13.74
CA THR A 54 -2.61 -1.93 -13.78
C THR A 54 -3.62 -2.15 -14.90
N GLY A 55 -4.27 -1.08 -15.38
CA GLY A 55 -5.42 -1.17 -16.27
C GLY A 55 -6.68 -1.73 -15.58
N GLU A 56 -6.65 -1.88 -14.25
CA GLU A 56 -7.74 -2.41 -13.43
C GLU A 56 -8.28 -1.32 -12.50
N GLU A 57 -9.55 -1.38 -12.17
CA GLU A 57 -10.14 -0.52 -11.14
C GLU A 57 -9.39 -0.69 -9.81
N ALA A 58 -9.07 0.42 -9.13
CA ALA A 58 -8.19 0.40 -7.97
C ALA A 58 -8.69 -0.48 -6.83
N GLU A 59 -9.99 -0.50 -6.53
CA GLU A 59 -10.53 -1.30 -5.43
C GLU A 59 -10.42 -2.79 -5.74
N THR A 60 -10.76 -3.17 -6.97
CA THR A 60 -10.58 -4.54 -7.49
C THR A 60 -9.12 -4.99 -7.40
N TYR A 61 -8.18 -4.15 -7.82
CA TYR A 61 -6.76 -4.46 -7.77
C TYR A 61 -6.24 -4.57 -6.33
N LEU A 62 -6.61 -3.63 -5.46
CA LEU A 62 -6.23 -3.65 -4.06
C LEU A 62 -6.76 -4.88 -3.33
N LYS A 63 -7.98 -5.33 -3.66
CA LYS A 63 -8.52 -6.58 -3.12
C LYS A 63 -7.67 -7.79 -3.54
N LYS A 64 -7.29 -7.88 -4.83
CA LYS A 64 -6.39 -8.95 -5.31
C LYS A 64 -5.03 -8.90 -4.61
N PHE A 65 -4.45 -7.70 -4.48
CA PHE A 65 -3.19 -7.50 -3.77
C PHE A 65 -3.32 -7.89 -2.29
N ALA A 66 -4.40 -7.50 -1.61
CA ALA A 66 -4.68 -7.88 -0.23
C ALA A 66 -4.76 -9.40 -0.06
N CYS A 67 -5.44 -10.08 -1.00
CA CYS A 67 -5.53 -11.53 -1.00
C CYS A 67 -4.17 -12.22 -1.21
N ALA A 68 -3.36 -11.71 -2.13
CA ALA A 68 -2.04 -12.26 -2.37
C ALA A 68 -1.08 -11.99 -1.19
N ALA A 69 -1.21 -10.81 -0.57
CA ALA A 69 -0.41 -10.42 0.57
C ALA A 69 -0.94 -10.99 1.91
N LYS A 70 -2.09 -11.68 1.91
CA LYS A 70 -2.77 -12.14 3.15
C LYS A 70 -1.84 -12.93 4.06
N LYS A 71 -1.07 -13.86 3.49
CA LYS A 71 -0.16 -14.72 4.25
C LYS A 71 1.00 -13.96 4.90
N ASP A 72 1.41 -12.86 4.28
CA ASP A 72 2.54 -12.06 4.74
C ASP A 72 2.09 -10.94 5.69
N LEU A 73 0.95 -10.29 5.41
CA LEU A 73 0.45 -9.08 6.11
C LEU A 73 -0.72 -9.32 7.07
N CYS A 74 -1.61 -10.28 6.77
CA CYS A 74 -2.94 -10.34 7.38
C CYS A 74 -3.17 -11.53 8.32
N ILE A 75 -2.22 -12.47 8.42
CA ILE A 75 -2.29 -13.63 9.32
C ILE A 75 -1.31 -13.43 10.47
N GLU A 76 -1.77 -13.63 11.71
CA GLU A 76 -0.93 -13.69 12.92
C GLU A 76 0.22 -14.70 12.75
N GLY A 77 1.48 -14.26 12.95
CA GLY A 77 2.69 -15.03 12.66
C GLY A 77 3.19 -14.95 11.21
N GLY A 78 2.55 -14.13 10.37
CA GLY A 78 3.09 -13.73 9.08
C GLY A 78 4.30 -12.81 9.25
N LEU A 79 5.29 -12.90 8.35
CA LEU A 79 6.55 -12.16 8.44
C LEU A 79 6.36 -10.65 8.63
N LEU A 80 5.24 -10.09 8.16
CA LEU A 80 4.89 -8.69 8.36
C LEU A 80 3.79 -8.42 9.37
N HIS A 81 3.03 -9.42 9.80
CA HIS A 81 2.05 -9.20 10.86
C HIS A 81 2.76 -8.80 12.15
N ASP A 82 3.76 -9.59 12.56
CA ASP A 82 4.51 -9.35 13.78
C ASP A 82 5.38 -8.08 13.65
N GLN A 83 5.97 -7.82 12.47
CA GLN A 83 6.76 -6.60 12.23
C GLN A 83 5.94 -5.30 12.14
N PHE A 84 4.65 -5.38 11.78
CA PHE A 84 3.75 -4.22 11.82
C PHE A 84 3.06 -4.07 13.18
N GLU A 85 2.71 -5.18 13.86
CA GLU A 85 2.12 -5.15 15.20
C GLU A 85 3.12 -4.72 16.27
N GLU A 86 4.38 -5.18 16.22
CA GLU A 86 5.39 -4.76 17.19
C GLU A 86 5.85 -3.31 17.00
N MET A 87 5.68 -2.72 15.82
CA MET A 87 6.36 -1.47 15.50
C MET A 87 5.66 -0.62 14.45
N GLY A 88 5.30 0.61 14.84
CA GLY A 88 5.21 1.77 13.95
C GLY A 88 6.55 2.17 13.30
N ASN A 89 7.43 1.19 13.03
CA ASN A 89 8.82 1.37 12.61
C ASN A 89 9.23 0.36 11.52
N MET A 90 8.28 -0.22 10.77
CA MET A 90 8.66 -0.94 9.57
C MET A 90 9.37 0.02 8.61
N SER A 91 10.61 -0.32 8.25
CA SER A 91 11.34 0.40 7.21
C SER A 91 10.56 0.31 5.90
N LYS A 92 10.28 1.45 5.29
CA LYS A 92 9.61 1.53 3.98
C LYS A 92 10.33 0.70 2.91
N LYS A 93 11.65 0.49 3.06
CA LYS A 93 12.43 -0.42 2.19
C LYS A 93 11.99 -1.88 2.32
N SER A 94 11.74 -2.36 3.53
CA SER A 94 11.23 -3.73 3.78
C SER A 94 9.81 -3.88 3.22
N MET A 95 8.96 -2.87 3.41
CA MET A 95 7.62 -2.83 2.84
C MET A 95 7.67 -2.91 1.31
N LEU A 96 8.52 -2.10 0.67
CA LEU A 96 8.72 -2.11 -0.78
C LEU A 96 9.20 -3.45 -1.31
N LEU A 97 10.14 -4.12 -0.64
CA LEU A 97 10.62 -5.44 -1.06
C LEU A 97 9.48 -6.45 -1.10
N ILE A 98 8.65 -6.47 -0.06
CA ILE A 98 7.59 -7.46 0.06
C ILE A 98 6.43 -7.12 -0.85
N PHE A 99 6.06 -5.84 -0.95
CA PHE A 99 5.02 -5.41 -1.87
C PHE A 99 5.45 -5.66 -3.30
N GLY A 100 6.72 -5.37 -3.65
CA GLY A 100 7.30 -5.75 -4.93
C GLY A 100 7.20 -7.25 -5.20
N SER A 101 7.44 -8.10 -4.20
CA SER A 101 7.31 -9.56 -4.29
C SER A 101 5.88 -9.99 -4.55
N VAL A 102 4.92 -9.45 -3.82
CA VAL A 102 3.49 -9.75 -4.01
C VAL A 102 3.02 -9.26 -5.38
N LEU A 103 3.37 -8.03 -5.77
CA LEU A 103 3.00 -7.44 -7.07
C LEU A 103 3.55 -8.27 -8.24
N THR A 104 4.80 -8.73 -8.13
CA THR A 104 5.39 -9.64 -9.13
C THR A 104 4.67 -10.99 -9.11
N GLY A 105 4.32 -11.50 -7.92
CA GLY A 105 3.61 -12.76 -7.75
C GLY A 105 2.19 -12.78 -8.35
N ILE A 106 1.50 -11.64 -8.38
CA ILE A 106 0.19 -11.48 -9.05
C ILE A 106 0.29 -11.11 -10.54
N GLY A 107 1.51 -11.08 -11.10
CA GLY A 107 1.74 -10.89 -12.53
C GLY A 107 1.85 -9.44 -13.00
N LEU A 108 2.11 -8.49 -12.10
CA LEU A 108 2.31 -7.09 -12.51
C LEU A 108 3.60 -6.96 -13.35
N PRO A 109 3.55 -6.29 -14.52
CA PRO A 109 4.73 -6.07 -15.34
C PRO A 109 5.74 -5.14 -14.64
N ALA A 110 7.03 -5.37 -14.87
CA ALA A 110 8.12 -4.61 -14.27
C ALA A 110 8.01 -3.09 -14.52
N ALA A 111 7.47 -2.67 -15.67
CA ALA A 111 7.28 -1.27 -16.02
C ALA A 111 6.26 -0.53 -15.11
N ALA A 112 5.30 -1.27 -14.55
CA ALA A 112 4.30 -0.73 -13.61
C ALA A 112 4.71 -0.91 -12.14
N LEU A 113 5.72 -1.75 -11.87
CA LEU A 113 6.05 -2.23 -10.54
C LEU A 113 6.40 -1.14 -9.55
N GLN A 114 7.22 -0.16 -9.95
CA GLN A 114 7.63 0.95 -9.08
C GLN A 114 6.44 1.84 -8.70
N THR A 115 5.65 2.27 -9.69
CA THR A 115 4.48 3.14 -9.49
C THR A 115 3.44 2.45 -8.62
N THR A 116 3.13 1.19 -8.92
CA THR A 116 2.16 0.41 -8.14
C THR A 116 2.69 0.15 -6.72
N ALA A 117 3.97 -0.16 -6.55
CA ALA A 117 4.55 -0.37 -5.21
C ALA A 117 4.44 0.89 -4.33
N VAL A 118 4.71 2.07 -4.88
CA VAL A 118 4.55 3.34 -4.16
C VAL A 118 3.09 3.59 -3.81
N ALA A 119 2.19 3.49 -4.81
CA ALA A 119 0.77 3.77 -4.61
C ALA A 119 0.13 2.85 -3.56
N VAL A 120 0.38 1.54 -3.65
CA VAL A 120 -0.09 0.55 -2.66
C VAL A 120 0.52 0.83 -1.29
N SER A 121 1.81 1.15 -1.20
CA SER A 121 2.47 1.44 0.08
C SER A 121 1.85 2.65 0.77
N VAL A 122 1.62 3.74 0.04
CA VAL A 122 0.98 4.95 0.57
C VAL A 122 -0.45 4.64 1.02
N ILE A 123 -1.23 3.89 0.24
CA ILE A 123 -2.60 3.51 0.61
C ILE A 123 -2.61 2.71 1.90
N VAL A 124 -1.78 1.67 2.00
CA VAL A 124 -1.73 0.79 3.19
C VAL A 124 -1.28 1.57 4.43
N LEU A 125 -0.29 2.46 4.30
CA LEU A 125 0.17 3.30 5.41
C LEU A 125 -0.89 4.35 5.81
N TYR A 126 -1.65 4.87 4.86
CA TYR A 126 -2.67 5.88 5.10
C TYR A 126 -3.94 5.30 5.75
N ILE A 127 -4.45 4.16 5.25
CA ILE A 127 -5.67 3.53 5.78
C ILE A 127 -5.39 2.59 6.96
N GLY A 128 -4.14 2.12 7.09
CA GLY A 128 -3.71 1.13 8.06
C GLY A 128 -3.91 -0.32 7.57
N ILE A 129 -3.00 -1.22 7.97
CA ILE A 129 -3.03 -2.64 7.59
C ILE A 129 -4.31 -3.34 8.04
N LYS A 130 -4.79 -3.05 9.25
CA LYS A 130 -5.97 -3.71 9.79
C LYS A 130 -7.18 -3.49 8.87
N ALA A 131 -7.41 -2.23 8.48
CA ALA A 131 -8.44 -1.90 7.51
C ALA A 131 -8.15 -2.60 6.18
N PHE A 132 -6.93 -2.51 5.66
CA PHE A 132 -6.54 -3.14 4.40
C PHE A 132 -6.85 -4.66 4.35
N CYS A 133 -6.59 -5.39 5.43
CA CYS A 133 -6.77 -6.84 5.54
C CYS A 133 -8.24 -7.29 5.62
N GLU A 134 -9.17 -6.42 6.00
CA GLU A 134 -10.61 -6.76 6.07
C GLU A 134 -11.20 -7.15 4.69
N ASP A 135 -10.62 -6.68 3.58
CA ASP A 135 -11.14 -6.99 2.23
C ASP A 135 -10.86 -8.44 1.77
N CYS A 136 -9.97 -9.15 2.47
CA CYS A 136 -9.61 -10.53 2.18
C CYS A 136 -10.27 -11.56 3.12
N ALA A 137 -10.96 -11.11 4.16
CA ALA A 137 -11.62 -12.00 5.13
C ALA A 137 -12.95 -12.60 4.62
N SER A 138 -13.46 -12.12 3.48
CA SER A 138 -14.79 -12.46 2.94
C SER A 138 -14.75 -13.28 1.63
N SER A 139 -13.69 -14.05 1.37
CA SER A 139 -13.62 -15.00 0.25
C SER A 139 -13.18 -16.39 0.69
#